data_AF-A0A967NSY3-F1
#
_entry.id   AF-A0A967NSY3-F1
#
_cell.length_a   1.000
_cell.length_b   1.000
_cell.length_c   1.000
_cell.angle_alpha   90.00
_cell.angle_beta   90.00
_cell.angle_gamma   90.00
#
_symmetry.space_group_name_H-M   'P 1'
#
loop_
_entity.id
_entity.type
_entity.pdbx_description
1 polymer ?
#
loop_
_entity_poly.entity_id
_entity_poly.type
_entity_poly.pdbx_seq_one_letter_code
_entity_poly.pdbx_strand_id
1 'polypeptide(L)' 'MDGVLLGKKDVILVGNSGVILTSKDGGATFSTQITKSREAILAVEQLPNGKLIMVGQGGVQIREAATK' A
#
# COMPACT_ATOMS: atom_id res chain seq x y z
N MET A 1 -8.66 -5.38 -4.79
CA MET A 1 -7.80 -4.18 -4.84
C MET A 1 -8.38 -3.21 -3.86
N ASP A 2 -7.53 -2.62 -3.04
CA ASP A 2 -7.90 -1.70 -1.97
C ASP A 2 -6.89 -0.53 -1.94
N GLY A 3 -7.21 0.55 -1.22
CA GLY A 3 -6.32 1.69 -1.14
C GLY A 3 -6.58 2.62 0.03
N VAL A 4 -5.53 3.33 0.44
CA VAL A 4 -5.55 4.26 1.57
C VAL A 4 -4.92 5.60 1.15
N LEU A 5 -5.50 6.69 1.66
CA LEU A 5 -4.93 8.03 1.56
C LEU A 5 -4.03 8.29 2.75
N LEU A 6 -2.79 8.71 2.49
CA LEU A 6 -1.86 9.16 3.51
C LEU A 6 -1.82 10.69 3.44
N GLY A 7 -2.52 11.35 4.36
CA GLY A 7 -2.67 12.81 4.30
C GLY A 7 -3.47 13.29 3.08
N LYS A 8 -3.04 14.40 2.45
CA LYS A 8 -3.83 15.10 1.41
C LYS A 8 -3.63 14.61 -0.02
N LYS A 9 -2.47 14.03 -0.34
CA LYS A 9 -2.08 13.75 -1.74
C LYS A 9 -1.39 12.41 -1.94
N ASP A 10 -0.92 11.77 -0.87
CA ASP A 10 -0.25 10.49 -1.01
C ASP A 10 -1.31 9.38 -1.04
N VAL A 11 -1.19 8.48 -2.02
CA VAL A 11 -2.13 7.37 -2.24
C VAL A 11 -1.35 6.07 -2.28
N ILE A 12 -1.81 5.08 -1.53
CA ILE A 12 -1.32 3.71 -1.63
C ILE A 12 -2.45 2.84 -2.16
N LEU A 13 -2.18 2.07 -3.21
CA LEU A 13 -3.09 1.03 -3.72
C LEU A 13 -2.41 -0.33 -3.62
N VAL A 14 -3.16 -1.36 -3.24
CA VAL A 14 -2.68 -2.72 -3.12
C VAL A 14 -3.56 -3.70 -3.88
N GLY A 15 -2.98 -4.81 -4.34
CA GLY A 15 -3.78 -5.81 -5.04
C GLY A 15 -3.10 -7.14 -5.28
N ASN A 16 -3.64 -7.84 -6.29
CA ASN A 16 -3.21 -9.16 -6.68
C ASN A 16 -1.74 -9.18 -7.10
N SER A 17 -1.12 -10.35 -7.03
CA SER A 17 0.31 -10.54 -7.31
C SER A 17 1.23 -9.71 -6.41
N GLY A 18 0.72 -9.26 -5.26
CA GLY A 18 1.44 -8.41 -4.32
C GLY A 18 1.87 -7.07 -4.89
N VAL A 19 1.05 -6.48 -5.77
CA VAL A 19 1.28 -5.13 -6.30
C VAL A 19 1.01 -4.09 -5.22
N ILE A 20 1.90 -3.10 -5.13
CA ILE A 20 1.78 -1.90 -4.31
C ILE A 20 2.06 -0.72 -5.24
N LEU A 21 1.08 0.17 -5.39
CA LEU A 21 1.21 1.41 -6.14
C LEU A 21 1.28 2.57 -5.15
N THR A 22 2.21 3.49 -5.36
CA THR A 22 2.35 4.70 -4.55
C THR A 22 2.27 5.93 -5.44
N SER A 23 1.37 6.85 -5.10
CA SER A 23 1.30 8.18 -5.71
C SER A 23 1.57 9.24 -4.65
N LYS A 24 2.14 10.38 -5.08
CA LYS A 24 2.34 11.58 -4.25
C LYS A 24 1.65 12.83 -4.82
N ASP A 25 0.93 12.65 -5.91
CA ASP A 25 0.31 13.73 -6.69
C ASP A 25 -1.21 13.54 -6.79
N GLY A 26 -1.82 12.91 -5.77
CA GLY A 26 -3.26 12.70 -5.69
C GLY A 26 -3.77 11.63 -6.64
N GLY A 27 -2.92 10.67 -7.02
CA GLY A 27 -3.27 9.58 -7.93
C GLY A 27 -3.09 9.91 -9.41
N ALA A 28 -2.40 11.00 -9.76
CA ALA A 28 -2.14 11.33 -11.16
C ALA A 28 -1.02 10.46 -11.76
N THR A 29 0.02 10.15 -10.97
CA THR A 29 1.10 9.23 -11.35
C THR A 29 1.39 8.24 -10.23
N PHE A 30 1.85 7.04 -10.61
CA PHE A 30 2.13 5.95 -9.67
C PHE A 30 3.52 5.34 -9.90
N SER A 31 4.22 5.09 -8.80
CA SER A 31 5.37 4.19 -8.74
C SER A 31 4.89 2.80 -8.33
N THR A 32 5.36 1.77 -9.03
CA THR A 32 4.94 0.39 -8.81
C THR A 32 6.03 -0.41 -8.12
N GLN A 33 5.64 -1.14 -7.07
CA GLN A 33 6.44 -2.17 -6.45
C GLN A 33 5.67 -3.50 -6.47
N ILE A 34 6.36 -4.59 -6.78
CA ILE A 34 5.82 -5.95 -6.68
C ILE A 34 6.58 -6.66 -5.56
N THR A 35 5.87 -7.22 -4.59
CA THR A 35 6.49 -7.97 -3.50
C THR A 35 7.16 -9.25 -4.01
N LYS A 36 8.18 -9.73 -3.27
CA LYS A 36 8.91 -10.95 -3.64
C LYS A 36 8.02 -12.20 -3.60
N SER A 37 7.12 -12.31 -2.61
CA SER A 37 6.22 -13.48 -2.50
C SER A 37 5.11 -13.46 -3.55
N ARG A 38 4.77 -12.29 -4.10
CA ARG A 38 3.67 -12.07 -5.06
C ARG A 38 2.31 -12.54 -4.55
N GLU A 39 2.16 -12.69 -3.24
CA GLU A 39 0.89 -12.99 -2.60
C GLU A 39 -0.04 -11.78 -2.71
N ALA A 40 -1.33 -12.02 -2.96
CA ALA A 40 -2.31 -10.95 -3.05
C ALA A 40 -2.40 -10.20 -1.72
N ILE A 41 -2.39 -8.87 -1.81
CA ILE A 41 -2.70 -7.97 -0.70
C ILE A 41 -4.13 -7.50 -0.93
N LEU A 42 -5.00 -7.76 0.05
CA LEU A 42 -6.44 -7.60 -0.07
C LEU A 42 -6.94 -6.31 0.59
N ALA A 43 -6.31 -5.87 1.68
CA ALA A 43 -6.62 -4.59 2.30
C ALA A 43 -5.37 -3.88 2.83
N VAL A 44 -5.46 -2.55 2.94
CA VAL A 44 -4.41 -1.69 3.49
C VAL A 44 -5.01 -0.53 4.29
N GLU A 45 -4.46 -0.27 5.46
CA GLU A 45 -4.85 0.88 6.29
C GLU A 45 -3.65 1.57 6.93
N GLN A 46 -3.81 2.86 7.25
CA GLN A 46 -2.81 3.61 7.99
C GLN A 46 -3.06 3.49 9.50
N LEU A 47 -2.03 3.05 10.22
CA LEU A 47 -2.03 3.01 11.68
C LEU A 47 -1.77 4.41 12.27
N PRO A 48 -2.18 4.69 13.52
CA PRO A 48 -1.95 5.98 14.18
C PRO A 48 -0.46 6.39 14.28
N ASN A 49 0.46 5.43 14.21
CA ASN A 49 1.90 5.66 14.21
C ASN A 49 2.48 5.94 12.81
N GLY A 50 1.63 6.11 11.79
CA GLY A 50 2.02 6.40 10.41
C GLY A 50 2.40 5.18 9.58
N LYS A 51 2.51 3.99 10.17
CA LYS A 51 2.78 2.74 9.46
C LYS A 51 1.56 2.24 8.70
N LEU A 52 1.79 1.34 7.76
CA LEU A 52 0.74 0.63 7.04
C LEU A 52 0.53 -0.75 7.64
N ILE A 53 -0.73 -1.10 7.90
CA ILE A 53 -1.15 -2.49 8.10
C ILE A 53 -1.70 -3.01 6.78
N MET A 54 -1.23 -4.18 6.36
CA MET A 54 -1.65 -4.85 5.13
C MET A 54 -2.10 -6.26 5.46
N VAL A 55 -3.21 -6.69 4.86
CA VAL A 55 -3.76 -8.04 5.04
C VAL A 55 -4.00 -8.70 3.70
N GLY A 56 -3.67 -9.99 3.60
CA GLY A 56 -3.83 -10.76 2.38
C GLY A 56 -3.43 -12.23 2.53
N GLN A 57 -3.05 -12.86 1.43
CA GLN A 57 -2.71 -14.30 1.41
C GLN A 57 -1.50 -14.64 2.31
N GLY A 58 -0.56 -13.71 2.47
CA GLY A 58 0.59 -13.83 3.39
C GLY A 58 0.29 -13.46 4.85
N GLY A 59 -0.99 -13.35 5.23
CA GLY A 59 -1.42 -12.96 6.58
C GLY A 59 -1.40 -11.45 6.82
N VAL A 60 -1.09 -11.05 8.06
CA VAL A 60 -0.99 -9.64 8.50
C VAL A 60 0.46 -9.18 8.43
N GLN A 61 0.70 -8.02 7.82
CA GLN A 61 2.02 -7.41 7.69
C GLN A 61 1.98 -5.94 8.10
N ILE A 62 2.97 -5.48 8.86
CA ILE A 62 3.14 -4.05 9.20
C ILE A 62 4.38 -3.54 8.47
N ARG A 63 4.26 -2.43 7.76
CA ARG A 63 5.33 -1.81 6.96
C ARG A 63 5.38 -0.31 7.15
N GLU A 64 6.53 0.29 6.89
CA GLU A 64 6.61 1.74 6.78
C GLU A 64 5.77 2.23 5.60
N ALA A 65 5.07 3.36 5.79
CA ALA A 65 4.49 4.06 4.66
C ALA A 65 5.63 4.53 3.74
N ALA A 66 5.48 4.31 2.43
CA ALA A 66 6.48 4.71 1.43
C ALA A 66 6.47 6.24 1.20
N THR A 67 6.71 7.00 2.27
CA THR A 67 6.88 8.45 2.25
C THR A 67 8.37 8.74 2.45
N LYS A 68 9.05 9.09 1.36
CA LYS A 68 10.35 9.77 1.40
C LYS A 68 10.23 11.13 0.76
#